data_AF-A0A3B9AKX3-F1
#
_entry.id   AF-A0A3B9AKX3-F1
#
_cell.length_a   1.000
_cell.length_b   1.000
_cell.length_c   1.000
_cell.angle_alpha   90.00
_cell.angle_beta   90.00
_cell.angle_gamma   90.00
#
_symmetry.space_group_name_H-M   'P 1'
#
loop_
_entity.id
_entity.type
_entity.pdbx_description
1 polymer ?
#
loop_
_entity_poly.entity_id
_entity_poly.type
_entity_poly.pdbx_seq_one_letter_code
_entity_poly.pdbx_strand_id
1 'polypeptide(L)' 'RNPSVLGARMMGGGFGGCTINLVKKEAVPDFIAHMQEAYQENYQLKLKTYPVQLTNGTEVLNG' A
#
# COMPACT_ATOMS: atom_id res chain seq x y z
N ARG A 1 14.14 -2.43 9.63
CA ARG A 1 12.85 -3.10 9.92
C ARG A 1 11.94 -2.06 10.56
N ASN A 2 10.76 -1.77 10.00
CA ASN A 2 9.86 -0.72 10.52
C ASN A 2 8.91 -1.33 11.58
N PRO A 3 8.93 -0.86 12.85
CA PRO A 3 8.11 -1.43 13.93
C PRO A 3 6.60 -1.17 13.78
N SER A 4 6.21 -0.23 12.91
CA SER A 4 4.82 0.09 12.61
C SER A 4 4.25 -0.75 11.47
N VAL A 5 5.06 -1.61 10.84
CA VAL A 5 4.64 -2.50 9.74
C VAL A 5 4.59 -3.93 10.24
N LEU A 6 3.39 -4.52 10.27
CA LEU A 6 3.18 -5.92 10.66
C LEU A 6 3.72 -6.88 9.58
N GLY A 7 3.56 -6.52 8.31
CA GLY A 7 4.03 -7.32 7.20
C GLY A 7 3.69 -6.70 5.85
N ALA A 8 4.33 -7.23 4.81
CA ALA A 8 4.15 -6.81 3.43
C ALA A 8 4.29 -8.00 2.48
N ARG A 9 3.57 -7.96 1.35
CA ARG A 9 3.75 -8.93 0.25
C ARG A 9 3.39 -8.32 -1.10
N MET A 10 3.88 -8.92 -2.19
CA MET A 10 3.37 -8.66 -3.53
C MET A 10 1.90 -9.12 -3.66
N MET A 11 1.13 -8.39 -4.47
CA MET A 11 -0.23 -8.72 -4.89
C MET A 11 -0.27 -8.97 -6.40
N GLY A 12 -1.08 -9.95 -6.82
CA GLY A 12 -1.20 -10.34 -8.23
C GLY A 12 -0.17 -11.39 -8.67
N GLY A 13 0.07 -11.46 -9.98
CA GLY A 13 0.91 -12.49 -10.62
C GLY A 13 2.43 -12.32 -10.46
N GLY A 14 2.90 -11.20 -9.90
CA GLY A 14 4.33 -10.92 -9.71
C GLY A 14 4.99 -10.19 -10.89
N PHE A 15 6.34 -10.17 -10.89
CA PHE A 15 7.18 -9.45 -11.87
C PHE A 15 6.90 -7.94 -11.97
N GLY A 16 6.45 -7.34 -10.87
CA GLY A 16 6.01 -5.96 -10.78
C GLY A 16 4.63 -5.86 -10.14
N GLY A 17 3.89 -4.81 -10.50
CA GLY A 17 2.54 -4.59 -9.99
C GLY A 17 2.51 -3.90 -8.63
N CYS A 18 1.64 -4.38 -7.75
CA CYS A 18 1.36 -3.72 -6.46
C CYS A 18 1.85 -4.55 -5.28
N THR A 19 2.07 -3.88 -4.16
CA THR A 19 2.27 -4.52 -2.86
C THR A 19 1.11 -4.18 -1.93
N ILE A 20 0.86 -5.06 -0.96
CA ILE A 20 0.01 -4.76 0.20
C ILE A 20 0.87 -4.74 1.44
N ASN A 21 0.64 -3.73 2.28
CA ASN A 21 1.41 -3.47 3.48
C ASN A 21 0.42 -3.27 4.64
N LEU A 22 0.56 -4.06 5.70
CA LEU A 22 -0.23 -3.91 6.91
C LEU A 22 0.52 -2.99 7.86
N VAL A 23 0.04 -1.75 8.00
CA VAL A 23 0.69 -0.67 8.75
C VAL A 23 -0.25 -0.17 9.83
N LYS A 24 0.28 0.17 11.01
CA LYS A 24 -0.49 0.86 12.05
C LYS A 24 -1.07 2.15 11.50
N LYS A 25 -2.34 2.43 11.79
CA LYS A 25 -3.11 3.52 11.17
C LYS A 25 -2.45 4.88 11.38
N GLU A 26 -1.96 5.14 12.58
CA GLU A 26 -1.26 6.35 12.99
C GLU A 26 0.07 6.57 12.26
N ALA A 27 0.70 5.50 11.76
CA ALA A 27 2.00 5.55 11.10
C ALA A 27 1.90 5.56 9.56
N VAL A 28 0.69 5.54 8.99
CA VAL A 28 0.48 5.53 7.53
C VAL A 28 1.11 6.73 6.82
N PRO A 29 0.97 7.99 7.30
CA PRO A 29 1.57 9.14 6.62
C PRO A 29 3.10 9.04 6.53
N ASP A 30 3.76 8.75 7.66
CA ASP A 30 5.22 8.63 7.73
C ASP A 30 5.73 7.46 6.90
N PHE A 31 5.01 6.34 6.91
CA PHE A 31 5.32 5.19 6.07
C PHE A 31 5.26 5.53 4.58
N ILE A 32 4.20 6.23 4.14
CA ILE A 32 4.06 6.64 2.73
C ILE A 32 5.19 7.58 2.32
N ALA A 33 5.48 8.60 3.12
CA ALA A 33 6.55 9.56 2.82
C ALA A 33 7.90 8.87 2.66
N HIS A 34 8.26 8.01 3.63
CA HIS A 34 9.50 7.24 3.59
C HIS A 34 9.58 6.32 2.36
N MET A 35 8.49 5.62 2.03
CA MET A 35 8.45 4.73 0.87
C MET A 35 8.52 5.49 -0.46
N GLN A 36 7.93 6.68 -0.55
CA GLN A 36 8.01 7.51 -1.75
C GLN A 36 9.44 8.00 -2.01
N GLU A 37 10.12 8.48 -0.97
CA GLU A 37 11.53 8.90 -1.04
C GLU A 37 12.42 7.72 -1.46
N ALA A 38 12.37 6.61 -0.73
CA ALA A 38 13.18 5.44 -1.02
C ALA A 38 12.92 4.86 -2.42
N TYR A 39 11.66 4.82 -2.87
CA TYR A 39 11.35 4.31 -4.21
C TYR A 39 11.85 5.23 -5.32
N GLN A 40 11.75 6.55 -5.13
CA GLN A 40 12.30 7.53 -6.06
C GLN A 40 13.83 7.43 -6.13
N GLU A 41 14.53 7.31 -5.00
CA GLU A 41 15.99 7.20 -4.98
C GLU A 41 16.50 5.95 -5.70
N ASN A 42 15.87 4.79 -5.44
CA ASN A 42 16.33 3.51 -5.95
C ASN A 42 15.93 3.26 -7.41
N TYR A 43 14.77 3.76 -7.84
CA TYR A 43 14.20 3.43 -9.15
C TYR A 43 14.00 4.63 -10.06
N GLN A 44 14.16 5.85 -9.56
CA GLN A 44 13.90 7.09 -10.29
C GLN A 44 12.45 7.20 -10.79
N LEU A 45 11.52 6.59 -10.05
CA LEU A 45 10.10 6.54 -10.36
C LEU A 45 9.27 7.09 -9.21
N LYS A 46 8.18 7.78 -9.53
CA LYS A 46 7.22 8.25 -8.54
C LYS A 46 6.34 7.08 -8.07
N LEU A 47 6.43 6.75 -6.79
CA LEU A 47 5.57 5.74 -6.17
C LEU A 47 4.11 6.21 -6.11
N LYS A 48 3.18 5.37 -6.58
CA LYS A 48 1.74 5.55 -6.41
C LYS A 48 1.27 4.77 -5.19
N THR A 49 0.54 5.43 -4.29
CA THR A 49 0.02 4.84 -3.05
C THR A 49 -1.48 4.97 -3.00
N TYR A 50 -2.16 3.91 -2.58
CA TYR A 50 -3.62 3.84 -2.51
C TYR A 50 -4.03 3.38 -1.11
N PRO A 51 -4.41 4.29 -0.20
CA PRO A 51 -5.05 3.90 1.05
C PRO A 51 -6.39 3.23 0.70
N VAL A 52 -6.53 1.96 1.07
CA VAL A 52 -7.74 1.17 0.81
C VAL A 52 -8.45 0.83 2.11
N GLN A 53 -9.77 0.74 2.05
CA GLN A 53 -10.61 0.22 3.12
C GLN A 53 -11.36 -1.01 2.59
N LEU A 54 -11.64 -1.97 3.47
CA LEU A 54 -12.45 -3.12 3.10
C LEU A 54 -13.87 -2.63 2.80
N THR A 55 -14.41 -3.03 1.67
CA THR A 55 -15.77 -2.73 1.25
C THR A 55 -16.51 -4.01 0.93
N ASN A 56 -17.84 -3.93 0.87
CA ASN A 56 -18.65 -5.00 0.32
C ASN A 56 -18.25 -5.27 -1.15
N GLY A 57 -18.51 -6.51 -1.57
CA GLY A 57 -18.46 -6.87 -2.99
C GLY A 57 -19.68 -6.34 -3.74
N THR A 58 -19.93 -6.87 -4.94
CA THR A 58 -21.10 -6.50 -5.73
C THR A 58 -22.40 -6.90 -5.03
N GLU A 59 -23.35 -5.96 -4.95
CA GLU A 59 -24.68 -6.17 -4.38
C GLU A 59 -25.77 -5.55 -5.26
N VAL A 60 -27.00 -6.09 -5.17
CA VAL A 60 -28.18 -5.53 -5.84
C VAL A 60 -28.73 -4.38 -4.98
N LEU A 61 -28.85 -3.20 -5.57
CA LEU A 61 -29.48 -2.06 -4.92
C LEU A 61 -30.99 -2.16 -5.06
N ASN A 62 -31.69 -2.42 -3.97
CA ASN A 62 -33.14 -2.30 -3.92
C ASN A 62 -33.48 -0.85 -3.55
N GLY A 63 -34.01 -0.10 -4.52
CA GLY A 63 -34.58 1.22 -4.32
C GLY A 63 -35.98 1.17 -3.74
#